data_AF-A0A7Y0BFI6-F1
#
_entry.id   AF-A0A7Y0BFI6-F1
#
_cell.length_a   1.000
_cell.length_b   1.000
_cell.length_c   1.000
_cell.angle_alpha   90.00
_cell.angle_beta   90.00
_cell.angle_gamma   90.00
#
_symmetry.space_group_name_H-M   'P 1'
#
loop_
_entity.id
_entity.type
_entity.pdbx_description
1 polymer ?
#
loop_
_entity_poly.entity_id
_entity_poly.type
_entity_poly.pdbx_seq_one_letter_code
_entity_poly.pdbx_strand_id
1 'polypeptide(L)'
;MTSSQPSASGDFGRWIEEKSEAVKAELAEKFPPATSGPAAVHHETSAQRIEEVLLGHEPAGDALLEELAAEDSVPPLSDEELARQALASGGGDNNPDTPE
;
A
#
# COMPACT_ATOMS: atom_id res chain seq x y z
N MET A 1 37.35 49.47 25.14
CA MET A 1 35.88 49.39 25.31
C MET A 1 35.43 48.14 24.56
N THR A 2 34.99 47.11 25.28
CA THR A 2 34.53 45.85 24.64
C THR A 2 33.01 45.90 24.52
N SER A 3 32.53 46.01 23.30
CA SER A 3 31.10 46.00 22.98
C SER A 3 30.66 44.55 22.87
N SER A 4 30.13 43.99 23.95
CA SER A 4 29.51 42.66 23.93
C SER A 4 28.18 42.77 23.16
N GLN A 5 28.17 42.33 21.90
CA GLN A 5 26.94 42.18 21.12
C GLN A 5 26.23 40.90 21.57
N PRO A 6 24.92 40.95 21.91
CA PRO A 6 24.15 39.75 22.19
C PRO A 6 24.14 38.87 20.92
N SER A 7 24.54 37.61 21.07
CA SER A 7 24.66 36.69 19.95
C SER A 7 23.29 36.45 19.32
N ALA A 8 23.20 36.65 17.99
CA ALA A 8 22.02 36.40 17.15
C ALA A 8 21.46 34.95 17.24
N SER A 9 22.10 34.08 17.99
CA SER A 9 21.68 32.70 18.26
C SER A 9 20.41 32.60 19.11
N GLY A 10 20.08 33.61 19.93
CA GLY A 10 18.88 33.60 20.79
C GLY A 10 17.59 33.84 20.03
N ASP A 11 17.61 34.78 19.07
CA ASP A 11 16.42 35.18 18.32
C ASP A 11 15.99 34.11 17.31
N PHE A 12 16.96 33.46 16.66
CA PHE A 12 16.67 32.33 15.76
C PHE A 12 16.10 31.14 16.51
N GLY A 13 16.64 30.81 17.69
CA GLY A 13 16.11 29.72 18.52
C GLY A 13 14.66 29.98 18.94
N ARG A 14 14.35 31.22 19.33
CA ARG A 14 12.99 31.63 19.67
C ARG A 14 12.03 31.56 18.49
N TRP A 15 12.49 31.95 17.29
CA TRP A 15 11.71 31.85 16.06
C TRP A 15 11.43 30.39 15.67
N ILE A 16 12.40 29.49 15.85
CA ILE A 16 12.21 28.05 15.62
C ILE A 16 11.17 27.48 16.59
N GLU A 17 11.25 27.83 17.88
CA GLU A 17 10.28 27.38 18.89
C GLU A 17 8.86 27.85 18.53
N GLU A 18 8.69 29.12 18.19
CA GLU A 18 7.39 29.70 17.79
C GLU A 18 6.81 29.01 16.54
N LYS A 19 7.66 28.75 15.53
CA LYS A 19 7.23 28.03 14.32
C LYS A 19 6.90 26.57 14.59
N SER A 20 7.69 25.90 15.43
CA SER A 20 7.44 24.52 15.86
C SER A 20 6.09 24.40 16.57
N GLU A 21 5.78 25.34 17.48
CA GLU A 21 4.56 25.32 18.26
C GLU A 21 3.31 25.60 17.40
N ALA A 22 3.41 26.52 16.44
CA ALA A 22 2.35 26.77 15.47
C ALA A 22 2.06 25.54 14.59
N VAL A 23 3.10 24.89 14.07
CA VAL A 23 2.96 23.66 13.25
C VAL A 23 2.39 22.52 14.09
N LYS A 24 2.79 22.41 15.36
CA LYS A 24 2.27 21.38 16.27
C LYS A 24 0.77 21.55 16.53
N ALA A 25 0.30 22.78 16.67
CA ALA A 25 -1.13 23.08 16.82
C ALA A 25 -1.93 22.73 15.55
N GLU A 26 -1.43 23.14 14.38
CA GLU A 26 -2.05 22.80 13.09
C GLU A 26 -2.10 21.28 12.85
N LEU A 27 -1.02 20.57 13.20
CA LEU A 27 -0.94 19.12 13.04
C LEU A 27 -1.89 18.40 14.00
N ALA A 28 -2.04 18.89 15.23
CA ALA A 28 -2.97 18.31 16.20
C ALA A 28 -4.45 18.51 15.81
N GLU A 29 -4.76 19.62 15.12
CA GLU A 29 -6.10 19.86 14.56
C GLU A 29 -6.36 18.95 13.34
N LYS A 30 -5.39 18.83 12.45
CA LYS A 30 -5.49 18.04 11.22
C LYS A 30 -5.47 16.53 11.47
N PHE A 31 -4.73 16.10 12.49
CA PHE A 31 -4.56 14.71 12.88
C PHE A 31 -4.92 14.57 14.37
N PRO A 32 -6.23 14.50 14.70
CA PRO A 32 -6.64 14.26 16.08
C PRO A 32 -5.98 12.98 16.61
N PRO A 33 -5.52 12.96 17.87
CA PRO A 33 -4.84 11.80 18.43
C PRO A 33 -5.75 10.59 18.29
N ALA A 34 -5.22 9.54 17.64
CA ALA A 34 -5.95 8.32 17.39
C ALA A 34 -6.43 7.74 18.74
N THR A 35 -7.73 7.84 19.00
CA THR A 35 -8.34 7.26 20.19
C THR A 35 -8.21 5.75 20.08
N SER A 36 -7.50 5.13 21.03
CA SER A 36 -7.26 3.69 21.10
C SER A 36 -8.52 2.87 20.78
N GLY A 37 -8.57 2.34 19.56
CA GLY A 37 -9.68 1.57 19.01
C GLY A 37 -9.25 0.98 17.66
N PRO A 38 -10.03 0.09 17.04
CA PRO A 38 -9.67 -0.55 15.76
C PRO A 38 -9.49 0.43 14.59
N ALA A 39 -9.92 1.69 14.74
CA ALA A 39 -9.66 2.80 13.81
C ALA A 39 -8.34 3.56 14.08
N ALA A 40 -7.58 3.19 15.12
CA ALA A 40 -6.34 3.84 15.55
C ALA A 40 -5.08 3.26 14.89
N VAL A 41 -5.24 2.27 14.01
CA VAL A 41 -4.17 1.86 13.10
C VAL A 41 -4.12 2.89 11.99
N HIS A 42 -3.08 3.73 11.98
CA HIS A 42 -2.75 4.52 10.81
C HIS A 42 -2.68 3.57 9.61
N HIS A 43 -3.26 3.96 8.47
CA HIS A 43 -3.18 3.16 7.24
C HIS A 43 -1.73 2.92 6.80
N GLU A 44 -0.81 3.75 7.29
CA GLU A 44 0.64 3.63 7.09
C GLU A 44 1.33 2.63 8.04
N THR A 45 0.69 2.21 9.14
CA THR A 45 1.23 1.23 10.10
C THR A 45 0.48 -0.09 10.15
N SER A 46 -0.66 -0.22 9.44
CA SER A 46 -1.21 -1.53 9.11
C SER A 46 -0.20 -2.27 8.24
N ALA A 47 0.07 -3.55 8.52
CA ALA A 47 1.02 -4.36 7.76
C ALA A 47 0.72 -4.29 6.25
N GLN A 48 1.45 -3.42 5.55
CA GLN A 48 1.30 -3.25 4.11
C GLN A 48 1.93 -4.46 3.46
N ARG A 49 1.18 -5.12 2.58
CA ARG A 49 1.77 -6.20 1.79
C ARG A 49 2.80 -5.62 0.84
N ILE A 50 3.86 -6.37 0.54
CA ILE A 50 4.97 -5.88 -0.28
C ILE A 50 4.48 -5.41 -1.67
N GLU A 51 3.42 -6.06 -2.17
CA GLU A 51 2.75 -5.71 -3.42
C GLU A 51 2.01 -4.36 -3.33
N GLU A 52 1.44 -4.01 -2.17
CA GLU A 52 0.72 -2.75 -1.97
C GLU A 52 1.68 -1.55 -1.95
N VAL A 53 2.90 -1.75 -1.45
CA VAL A 53 3.96 -0.74 -1.42
C VAL A 53 4.64 -0.58 -2.79
N LEU A 54 4.90 -1.69 -3.48
CA LEU A 54 5.68 -1.68 -4.72
C LEU A 54 4.84 -1.45 -5.99
N LEU A 55 3.63 -2.00 -6.03
CA LEU A 55 2.78 -1.96 -7.22
C LEU A 55 1.85 -0.74 -7.24
N GLY A 56 1.75 -0.02 -6.12
CA GLY A 56 0.77 1.05 -5.94
C GLY A 56 -0.64 0.47 -5.91
N HIS A 57 -1.57 1.14 -5.24
CA HIS A 57 -2.99 0.76 -5.26
C HIS A 57 -3.64 1.08 -6.62
N GLU A 58 -3.03 0.67 -7.73
CA GLU A 58 -3.64 0.85 -9.05
C GLU A 58 -4.84 -0.09 -9.15
N PRO A 59 -6.07 0.45 -9.33
CA PRO A 59 -7.23 -0.39 -9.53
C PRO A 59 -7.07 -1.17 -10.83
N ALA A 60 -7.65 -2.37 -10.89
CA ALA A 60 -7.75 -3.11 -12.14
C ALA A 60 -8.39 -2.21 -13.21
N GLY A 61 -7.73 -2.10 -14.37
CA GLY A 61 -8.24 -1.29 -15.48
C GLY A 61 -9.52 -1.87 -16.08
N ASP A 62 -10.31 -1.02 -16.73
CA ASP A 62 -11.62 -1.39 -17.28
C ASP A 62 -11.56 -2.59 -18.24
N ALA A 63 -10.48 -2.70 -19.04
CA ALA A 63 -10.27 -3.82 -19.96
C ALA A 63 -10.13 -5.17 -19.23
N LEU A 64 -9.41 -5.20 -18.11
CA LEU A 64 -9.25 -6.40 -17.28
C LEU A 64 -10.57 -6.74 -16.56
N LEU A 65 -11.29 -5.72 -16.11
CA LEU A 65 -12.60 -5.92 -15.47
C LEU A 65 -13.64 -6.48 -16.45
N GLU A 66 -13.63 -6.03 -17.71
CA GLU A 66 -14.50 -6.56 -18.76
C GLU A 66 -14.16 -8.01 -19.12
N GLU A 67 -12.86 -8.33 -19.20
CA GLU A 67 -12.38 -9.70 -19.44
C GLU A 67 -12.84 -10.66 -18.32
N LEU A 68 -12.61 -10.29 -17.06
CA LEU A 68 -13.03 -11.10 -15.91
C LEU A 68 -14.54 -11.28 -15.85
N ALA A 69 -15.31 -10.23 -16.17
CA ALA A 69 -16.77 -10.32 -16.22
C ALA A 69 -17.25 -11.27 -17.33
N ALA A 70 -16.52 -11.34 -18.45
CA ALA A 70 -16.81 -12.29 -19.51
C ALA A 70 -16.48 -13.73 -19.07
N GLU A 71 -15.35 -13.95 -18.40
CA GLU A 71 -14.96 -15.27 -17.87
C GLU A 71 -15.93 -15.82 -16.83
N ASP A 72 -16.39 -14.97 -15.90
CA ASP A 72 -17.37 -15.35 -14.87
C ASP A 72 -18.71 -15.83 -15.45
N SER A 73 -19.01 -15.42 -16.69
CA SER A 73 -20.23 -15.84 -17.40
C SER A 73 -20.10 -17.19 -18.11
N VAL A 74 -18.89 -17.74 -18.21
CA VAL A 74 -18.62 -18.99 -18.92
C VAL A 74 -18.97 -20.19 -18.01
N PRO A 75 -19.78 -21.15 -18.49
CA PRO A 75 -20.05 -22.38 -17.75
C PRO A 75 -18.75 -23.16 -17.47
N PRO A 76 -18.66 -23.91 -16.35
CA PRO A 76 -17.51 -24.74 -16.09
C PRO A 76 -17.32 -25.79 -17.19
N LEU A 77 -16.06 -26.13 -17.47
CA LEU A 77 -15.72 -27.18 -18.43
C LEU A 77 -16.30 -28.52 -17.98
N SER A 78 -16.77 -29.31 -18.94
CA SER A 78 -17.11 -30.71 -18.70
C SER A 78 -15.85 -31.55 -18.45
N ASP A 79 -15.96 -32.63 -17.68
CA ASP A 79 -14.86 -33.55 -17.38
C ASP A 79 -14.15 -34.08 -18.64
N GLU A 80 -14.88 -34.34 -19.73
CA GLU A 80 -14.30 -34.81 -20.99
C GLU A 80 -13.40 -33.75 -21.64
N GLU A 81 -13.88 -32.50 -21.69
CA GLU A 81 -13.13 -31.38 -22.25
C GLU A 81 -11.94 -31.00 -21.37
N LEU A 82 -12.10 -31.05 -20.04
CA LEU A 82 -11.02 -30.85 -19.10
C LEU A 82 -9.92 -31.91 -19.28
N ALA A 83 -10.29 -33.19 -19.44
CA ALA A 83 -9.34 -34.26 -19.68
C ALA A 83 -8.62 -34.10 -21.04
N ARG A 84 -9.31 -33.63 -22.07
CA ARG A 84 -8.68 -33.32 -23.37
C ARG A 84 -7.65 -32.21 -23.24
N GLN A 85 -7.96 -31.14 -22.49
CA GLN A 85 -7.06 -30.01 -22.28
C GLN A 85 -5.85 -30.41 -21.42
N ALA A 86 -6.06 -31.19 -20.36
CA ALA A 86 -4.98 -31.72 -19.53
C ALA A 86 -3.99 -32.56 -20.35
N LEU A 87 -4.49 -33.44 -21.23
CA LEU A 87 -3.63 -34.23 -22.12
C LEU A 87 -2.93 -33.37 -23.19
N ALA A 88 -3.58 -32.33 -23.70
CA ALA A 88 -3.01 -31.44 -24.72
C ALA A 88 -1.97 -30.46 -24.15
N SER A 89 -2.11 -30.10 -22.88
CA SER A 89 -1.25 -29.16 -22.15
C SER A 89 -0.54 -29.82 -20.97
N GLY A 90 -0.25 -31.13 -21.10
CA GLY A 90 0.49 -31.89 -20.10
C GLY A 90 1.78 -31.18 -19.72
N GLY A 91 2.12 -31.19 -18.44
CA GLY A 91 3.24 -30.48 -17.87
C GLY A 91 4.52 -30.72 -18.68
N GLY A 92 5.19 -29.62 -19.04
CA GLY A 92 6.41 -29.68 -19.84
C GLY A 92 7.65 -30.14 -19.06
N ASP A 93 7.51 -30.45 -17.76
CA ASP A 93 8.64 -30.77 -16.90
C ASP A 93 9.05 -32.26 -16.97
N ASN A 94 8.28 -33.11 -17.67
CA ASN A 94 8.49 -34.56 -17.80
C ASN A 94 8.82 -35.22 -16.45
N ASN A 95 8.27 -34.68 -15.37
CA ASN A 95 8.62 -35.12 -14.03
C ASN A 95 7.71 -36.28 -13.64
N PRO A 96 8.22 -37.52 -13.50
CA PRO A 96 7.41 -38.67 -13.13
C PRO A 96 6.83 -38.58 -11.70
N ASP A 97 7.32 -37.65 -10.88
CA ASP A 97 6.82 -37.39 -9.52
C ASP A 97 5.69 -36.35 -9.50
N THR A 98 5.42 -35.66 -10.61
CA THR A 98 4.26 -34.77 -10.77
C THR A 98 3.19 -35.55 -11.55
N PRO A 99 2.06 -35.96 -10.94
CA PRO A 99 0.99 -36.61 -11.71
C PRO A 99 0.39 -35.61 -12.70
N GLU A 100 0.51 -35.95 -13.99
CA GLU A 100 -0.10 -35.25 -15.14
C GLU A 100 -1.58 -35.61 -15.30
#